data_AF-A0A940T3M4-F1
#
_entry.id   AF-A0A940T3M4-F1
#
_cell.length_a   1.000
_cell.length_b   1.000
_cell.length_c   1.000
_cell.angle_alpha   90.00
_cell.angle_beta   90.00
_cell.angle_gamma   90.00
#
_symmetry.space_group_name_H-M   'P 1'
#
loop_
_entity.id
_entity.type
_entity.pdbx_description
1 polymer ?
#
loop_
_entity_poly.entity_id
_entity_poly.type
_entity_poly.pdbx_seq_one_letter_code
_entity_poly.pdbx_strand_id
1 'polypeptide(L)'
;MKKNLTNRLAGSILLLLALLISGTAHSQIANQGEADLLNLRDNLAAATTVKAKKDLLKQIGHTGTFVAMNVLANYLPDQQLGKTAAEGIYEIAMANKDLNGSITRSLLAKAALQLSGGKRNAIIARLAEAGTEEGFVSLFNGKDLSGWKGLVENPIARAKMSAVELAEKQFDADQRMREDWKVENGLLVYVGHGYDNICTQEQYGDFEMLVDWRLDPNGEEPDAGIYLRGTPQVQIWDIARTNVGAQVGSGGLYNNQKNKSIPLCVADKKLGEWNSFYIRMVGDKVTVRLNGVLVVDNVTLENYWDRSLPIFPVEQLELQAHGSRVYYRDIYVRRLDK
;
A
#
# COMPACT_ATOMS: atom_id res chain seq x y z
N MET A 1 6.96 3.43 78.06
CA MET A 1 8.20 3.90 77.42
C MET A 1 8.21 3.41 75.98
N LYS A 2 8.37 4.31 75.01
CA LYS A 2 8.51 4.08 73.54
C LYS A 2 7.23 3.57 72.84
N LYS A 3 6.51 4.42 72.09
CA LYS A 3 6.78 5.02 70.76
C LYS A 3 6.74 4.01 69.59
N ASN A 4 5.77 4.26 68.72
CA ASN A 4 5.82 4.22 67.24
C ASN A 4 6.26 2.92 66.56
N LEU A 5 5.34 2.25 65.85
CA LEU A 5 5.47 2.03 64.39
C LEU A 5 4.24 1.34 63.75
N THR A 6 3.05 1.94 63.73
CA THR A 6 1.96 1.46 62.85
C THR A 6 1.10 2.63 62.37
N ASN A 7 1.63 3.37 61.39
CA ASN A 7 0.82 4.20 60.48
C ASN A 7 1.68 4.64 59.31
N ARG A 8 1.92 3.73 58.36
CA ARG A 8 2.38 4.04 56.99
C ARG A 8 2.15 2.80 56.10
N LEU A 9 0.89 2.42 55.88
CA LEU A 9 0.56 1.46 54.81
C LEU A 9 -0.89 1.59 54.33
N ALA A 10 -1.42 2.82 54.25
CA ALA A 10 -2.75 3.10 53.72
C ALA A 10 -2.76 4.28 52.71
N GLY A 11 -1.61 4.57 52.10
CA GLY A 11 -1.44 5.73 51.19
C GLY A 11 -0.69 5.44 49.89
N SER A 12 -0.53 4.17 49.49
CA SER A 12 0.23 3.81 48.27
C SER A 12 -0.48 2.78 47.37
N ILE A 13 -1.77 2.54 47.57
CA ILE A 13 -2.59 1.64 46.71
C ILE A 13 -3.58 2.45 45.85
N LEU A 14 -3.35 3.76 45.68
CA LEU A 14 -4.13 4.61 44.75
C LEU A 14 -3.29 5.33 43.69
N LEU A 15 -2.04 4.90 43.48
CA LEU A 15 -1.17 5.43 42.42
C LEU A 15 -0.39 4.34 41.67
N LEU A 16 -0.97 3.15 41.55
CA LEU A 16 -0.46 2.06 40.72
C LEU A 16 -1.59 1.36 39.93
N LEU A 17 -2.65 2.12 39.62
CA LEU A 17 -3.72 1.71 38.71
C LEU A 17 -3.99 2.77 37.62
N ALA A 18 -2.95 3.51 37.22
CA ALA A 18 -3.00 4.52 36.16
C ALA A 18 -1.89 4.35 35.10
N LEU A 19 -1.28 3.16 35.00
CA LEU A 19 -0.18 2.89 34.06
C LEU A 19 -0.27 1.53 33.34
N LEU A 20 -1.49 0.99 33.23
CA LEU A 20 -1.76 -0.24 32.46
C LEU A 20 -2.95 -0.10 31.49
N ILE A 21 -3.17 1.11 30.98
CA ILE A 21 -3.99 1.35 29.78
C ILE A 21 -3.11 2.00 28.71
N SER A 22 -1.99 1.36 28.39
CA SER A 22 -1.17 1.68 27.22
C SER A 22 -0.67 0.37 26.64
N GLY A 23 -1.60 -0.38 26.07
CA GLY A 23 -1.36 -1.70 25.50
C GLY A 23 -2.71 -2.39 25.39
N THR A 24 -3.02 -2.90 24.19
CA THR A 24 -4.27 -3.61 23.85
C THR A 24 -5.54 -2.77 23.70
N ALA A 25 -5.49 -1.80 22.78
CA ALA A 25 -6.65 -1.40 21.97
C ALA A 25 -6.15 -0.74 20.67
N HIS A 26 -5.33 -1.43 19.88
CA HIS A 26 -5.23 -1.10 18.45
C HIS A 26 -6.52 -1.58 17.81
N SER A 27 -7.52 -0.72 17.94
CA SER A 27 -8.89 -0.92 17.53
C SER A 27 -8.97 -1.40 16.07
N GLN A 28 -9.94 -2.27 15.83
CA GLN A 28 -10.59 -2.59 14.56
C GLN A 28 -11.20 -1.36 13.85
N ILE A 29 -10.60 -0.17 13.96
CA ILE A 29 -10.98 0.97 13.15
C ILE A 29 -10.45 0.66 11.75
N ALA A 30 -11.37 0.28 10.87
CA ALA A 30 -11.13 0.31 9.45
C ALA A 30 -10.57 1.71 9.11
N ASN A 31 -9.51 1.76 8.32
CA ASN A 31 -9.13 3.03 7.70
C ASN A 31 -10.18 3.31 6.62
N GLN A 32 -11.34 3.82 7.05
CA GLN A 32 -12.54 4.01 6.23
C GLN A 32 -12.25 4.87 5.00
N GLY A 33 -11.26 5.78 5.11
CA GLY A 33 -10.80 6.63 4.01
C GLY A 33 -10.38 5.87 2.76
N GLU A 34 -9.68 4.73 2.89
CA GLU A 34 -9.23 3.96 1.72
C GLU A 34 -10.39 3.26 1.01
N ALA A 35 -11.34 2.68 1.78
CA ALA A 35 -12.55 2.09 1.21
C ALA A 35 -13.43 3.13 0.52
N ASP A 36 -13.61 4.28 1.18
CA ASP A 36 -14.41 5.39 0.67
C ASP A 36 -13.80 5.96 -0.61
N LEU A 37 -12.48 6.09 -0.67
CA LEU A 37 -11.78 6.63 -1.83
C LEU A 37 -12.09 5.83 -3.11
N LEU A 38 -12.08 4.51 -3.06
CA LEU A 38 -12.42 3.68 -4.23
C LEU A 38 -13.82 4.01 -4.78
N ASN A 39 -14.82 4.02 -3.90
CA ASN A 39 -16.21 4.35 -4.27
C ASN A 39 -16.33 5.79 -4.80
N LEU A 40 -15.64 6.74 -4.15
CA LEU A 40 -15.66 8.14 -4.54
C LEU A 40 -15.02 8.36 -5.92
N ARG A 41 -13.99 7.59 -6.28
CA ARG A 41 -13.36 7.65 -7.60
C ARG A 41 -14.29 7.14 -8.70
N ASP A 42 -14.98 6.03 -8.45
CA ASP A 42 -15.96 5.49 -9.42
C ASP A 42 -17.11 6.48 -9.65
N ASN A 43 -17.64 7.06 -8.57
CA ASN A 43 -18.65 8.11 -8.65
C ASN A 43 -18.14 9.38 -9.36
N LEU A 44 -16.88 9.76 -9.14
CA LEU A 44 -16.25 10.92 -9.78
C LEU A 44 -16.07 10.70 -11.28
N ALA A 45 -15.71 9.48 -11.70
CA ALA A 45 -15.62 9.11 -13.10
C ALA A 45 -16.99 9.14 -13.80
N ALA A 46 -18.06 8.73 -13.10
CA ALA A 46 -19.43 8.75 -13.61
C ALA A 46 -20.08 10.16 -13.60
N ALA A 47 -19.59 11.08 -12.77
CA ALA A 47 -20.19 12.40 -12.61
C ALA A 47 -20.03 13.28 -13.85
N THR A 48 -21.14 13.81 -14.36
CA THR A 48 -21.16 14.66 -15.57
C THR A 48 -21.19 16.16 -15.28
N THR A 49 -21.67 16.57 -14.10
CA THR A 49 -21.81 17.99 -13.76
C THR A 49 -20.65 18.49 -12.90
N VAL A 50 -20.27 19.76 -13.09
CA VAL A 50 -19.21 20.42 -12.30
C VAL A 50 -19.57 20.46 -10.82
N LYS A 51 -20.85 20.68 -10.49
CA LYS A 51 -21.33 20.69 -9.11
C LYS A 51 -21.13 19.32 -8.43
N ALA A 52 -21.56 18.23 -9.08
CA ALA A 52 -21.34 16.88 -8.57
C ALA A 52 -19.84 16.57 -8.41
N LYS A 53 -19.01 16.91 -9.41
CA LYS A 53 -17.56 16.73 -9.33
C LYS A 53 -16.96 17.50 -8.14
N LYS A 54 -17.37 18.75 -7.90
CA LYS A 54 -16.91 19.53 -6.73
C LYS A 54 -17.27 18.84 -5.41
N ASP A 55 -18.50 18.34 -5.30
CA ASP A 55 -18.94 17.70 -4.06
C ASP A 55 -18.21 16.37 -3.80
N LEU A 56 -17.87 15.63 -4.87
CA LEU A 56 -17.04 14.43 -4.78
C LEU A 56 -15.58 14.74 -4.45
N LEU A 57 -14.98 15.76 -5.07
CA LEU A 57 -13.60 16.18 -4.75
C LEU A 57 -13.46 16.62 -3.28
N LYS A 58 -14.47 17.29 -2.71
CA LYS A 58 -14.48 17.61 -1.27
C LYS A 58 -14.52 16.36 -0.41
N GLN A 59 -15.39 15.40 -0.74
CA GLN A 59 -15.44 14.12 -0.02
C GLN A 59 -14.12 13.37 -0.11
N ILE A 60 -13.47 13.37 -1.27
CA ILE A 60 -12.12 12.80 -1.44
C ILE A 60 -11.12 13.51 -0.52
N GLY A 61 -11.16 14.84 -0.41
CA GLY A 61 -10.35 15.60 0.54
C GLY A 61 -10.53 15.19 2.02
N HIS A 62 -11.71 14.70 2.39
CA HIS A 62 -12.00 14.24 3.75
C HIS A 62 -11.60 12.78 4.01
N THR A 63 -11.21 12.01 3.00
CA THR A 63 -10.77 10.62 3.21
C THR A 63 -9.45 10.54 3.99
N GLY A 64 -8.63 11.59 3.93
CA GLY A 64 -7.37 11.66 4.66
C GLY A 64 -6.25 10.78 4.12
N THR A 65 -6.40 10.14 2.95
CA THR A 65 -5.42 9.18 2.43
C THR A 65 -4.36 9.82 1.53
N PHE A 66 -3.20 9.18 1.43
CA PHE A 66 -2.14 9.63 0.51
C PHE A 66 -2.61 9.57 -0.96
N VAL A 67 -3.27 8.48 -1.35
CA VAL A 67 -3.76 8.28 -2.72
C VAL A 67 -4.81 9.33 -3.10
N ALA A 68 -5.64 9.77 -2.14
CA ALA A 68 -6.62 10.82 -2.39
C ALA A 68 -5.97 12.14 -2.85
N MET A 69 -4.80 12.52 -2.32
CA MET A 69 -4.07 13.69 -2.82
C MET A 69 -3.65 13.54 -4.29
N ASN A 70 -3.23 12.34 -4.71
CA ASN A 70 -2.86 12.07 -6.09
C ASN A 70 -4.08 12.12 -7.03
N VAL A 71 -5.24 11.62 -6.58
CA VAL A 71 -6.51 11.74 -7.31
C VAL A 71 -6.89 13.21 -7.49
N LEU A 72 -6.84 14.01 -6.41
CA LEU A 72 -7.13 15.44 -6.44
C LEU A 72 -6.15 16.19 -7.35
N ALA A 73 -4.87 15.80 -7.38
CA ALA A 73 -3.85 16.45 -8.18
C ALA A 73 -4.19 16.50 -9.67
N ASN A 74 -4.90 15.49 -10.19
CA ASN A 74 -5.35 15.43 -11.59
C ASN A 74 -6.31 16.57 -11.98
N TYR A 75 -6.96 17.20 -10.99
CA TYR A 75 -7.92 18.28 -11.19
C TYR A 75 -7.35 19.67 -10.90
N LEU A 76 -6.11 19.78 -10.42
CA LEU A 76 -5.47 21.08 -10.16
C LEU A 76 -5.40 22.00 -11.40
N PRO A 77 -5.16 21.50 -12.63
CA PRO A 77 -5.16 22.36 -13.82
C PRO A 77 -6.55 22.81 -14.29
N ASP A 78 -7.63 22.20 -13.78
CA ASP A 78 -9.00 22.49 -14.22
C ASP A 78 -9.47 23.85 -13.66
N GLN A 79 -9.98 24.72 -14.54
CA GLN A 79 -10.39 26.08 -14.16
C GLN A 79 -11.56 26.12 -13.17
N GLN A 80 -12.46 25.14 -13.22
CA GLN A 80 -13.66 25.10 -12.39
C GLN A 80 -13.46 24.25 -11.13
N LEU A 81 -12.60 23.24 -11.19
CA LEU A 81 -12.40 22.24 -10.14
C LEU A 81 -11.09 22.43 -9.36
N GLY A 82 -10.09 23.12 -9.93
CA GLY A 82 -8.74 23.22 -9.39
C GLY A 82 -8.65 23.78 -7.98
N LYS A 83 -9.46 24.81 -7.68
CA LYS A 83 -9.54 25.34 -6.30
C LYS A 83 -10.06 24.28 -5.32
N THR A 84 -11.13 23.56 -5.66
CA THR A 84 -11.70 22.53 -4.78
C THR A 84 -10.74 21.37 -4.58
N ALA A 85 -10.04 20.96 -5.64
CA ALA A 85 -9.00 19.95 -5.55
C ALA A 85 -7.84 20.38 -4.63
N ALA A 86 -7.38 21.62 -4.77
CA ALA A 86 -6.33 22.19 -3.94
C ALA A 86 -6.73 22.29 -2.47
N GLU A 87 -8.00 22.61 -2.18
CA GLU A 87 -8.54 22.60 -0.81
C GLU A 87 -8.51 21.19 -0.20
N GLY A 88 -8.86 20.16 -0.96
CA GLY A 88 -8.77 18.78 -0.49
C GLY A 88 -7.33 18.34 -0.21
N ILE A 89 -6.36 18.69 -1.08
CA ILE A 89 -4.94 18.39 -0.85
C ILE A 89 -4.45 19.09 0.42
N TYR A 90 -4.84 20.35 0.61
CA TYR A 90 -4.55 21.11 1.82
C TYR A 90 -5.10 20.42 3.07
N GLU A 91 -6.38 20.03 3.06
CA GLU A 91 -7.03 19.38 4.20
C GLU A 91 -6.32 18.08 4.61
N ILE A 92 -6.04 17.20 3.65
CA ILE A 92 -5.35 15.92 3.89
C ILE A 92 -3.95 16.17 4.49
N ALA A 93 -3.14 17.01 3.83
CA ALA A 93 -1.75 17.19 4.21
C ALA A 93 -1.58 17.97 5.53
N MET A 94 -2.51 18.89 5.86
CA MET A 94 -2.46 19.61 7.12
C MET A 94 -2.94 18.75 8.30
N ALA A 95 -3.89 17.84 8.07
CA ALA A 95 -4.35 16.89 9.09
C ALA A 95 -3.32 15.79 9.38
N ASN A 96 -2.53 15.39 8.37
CA ASN A 96 -1.57 14.29 8.49
C ASN A 96 -0.12 14.79 8.40
N LYS A 97 0.50 15.04 9.56
CA LYS A 97 1.89 15.52 9.61
C LYS A 97 2.89 14.54 8.99
N ASP A 98 2.64 13.24 9.12
CA ASP A 98 3.49 12.16 8.58
C ASP A 98 3.47 12.07 7.05
N LEU A 99 2.48 12.68 6.40
CA LEU A 99 2.47 12.90 4.96
C LEU A 99 3.27 14.16 4.66
N ASN A 100 4.59 14.03 4.74
CA ASN A 100 5.52 15.12 4.47
C ASN A 100 6.53 14.81 3.38
N GLY A 101 6.39 13.68 2.68
CA GLY A 101 7.30 13.24 1.62
C GLY A 101 7.37 14.17 0.41
N SER A 102 8.32 13.89 -0.47
CA SER A 102 8.61 14.67 -1.68
C SER A 102 7.38 14.89 -2.57
N ILE A 103 6.58 13.84 -2.79
CA ILE A 103 5.31 13.93 -3.54
C ILE A 103 4.34 14.88 -2.84
N THR A 104 4.11 14.72 -1.53
CA THR A 104 3.18 15.57 -0.78
C THR A 104 3.62 17.03 -0.80
N ARG A 105 4.91 17.32 -0.64
CA ARG A 105 5.45 18.69 -0.74
C ARG A 105 5.22 19.28 -2.14
N SER A 106 5.44 18.49 -3.19
CA SER A 106 5.18 18.91 -4.57
C SER A 106 3.70 19.23 -4.81
N LEU A 107 2.79 18.37 -4.31
CA LEU A 107 1.35 18.58 -4.42
C LEU A 107 0.88 19.81 -3.66
N LEU A 108 1.40 20.02 -2.44
CA LEU A 108 1.14 21.21 -1.65
C LEU A 108 1.59 22.49 -2.38
N ALA A 109 2.80 22.49 -2.96
CA ALA A 109 3.31 23.62 -3.72
C ALA A 109 2.39 23.95 -4.92
N LYS A 110 1.92 22.94 -5.65
CA LYS A 110 0.97 23.11 -6.76
C LYS A 110 -0.41 23.60 -6.25
N ALA A 111 -0.89 23.06 -5.14
CA ALA A 111 -2.15 23.49 -4.51
C ALA A 111 -2.08 24.96 -4.06
N ALA A 112 -0.94 25.42 -3.54
CA ALA A 112 -0.75 26.81 -3.12
C ALA A 112 -0.97 27.82 -4.26
N LEU A 113 -0.67 27.44 -5.50
CA LEU A 113 -0.93 28.27 -6.68
C LEU A 113 -2.43 28.49 -6.92
N GLN A 114 -3.27 27.52 -6.56
CA GLN A 114 -4.73 27.56 -6.72
C GLN A 114 -5.48 28.18 -5.53
N LEU A 115 -4.82 28.32 -4.38
CA LEU A 115 -5.40 28.83 -3.14
C LEU A 115 -4.96 30.27 -2.87
N SER A 116 -5.57 30.96 -1.90
CA SER A 116 -5.18 32.30 -1.47
C SER A 116 -5.38 32.49 0.04
N GLY A 117 -4.90 33.61 0.58
CA GLY A 117 -5.09 33.96 2.00
C GLY A 117 -4.47 32.95 2.97
N GLY A 118 -5.17 32.69 4.08
CA GLY A 118 -4.68 31.87 5.19
C GLY A 118 -4.25 30.46 4.78
N LYS A 119 -5.00 29.79 3.90
CA LYS A 119 -4.65 28.43 3.43
C LYS A 119 -3.33 28.43 2.66
N ARG A 120 -3.13 29.37 1.73
CA ARG A 120 -1.85 29.51 0.98
C ARG A 120 -0.68 29.78 1.95
N ASN A 121 -0.87 30.69 2.90
CA ASN A 121 0.17 31.03 3.86
C ASN A 121 0.54 29.83 4.76
N ALA A 122 -0.45 29.04 5.19
CA ALA A 122 -0.21 27.82 5.95
C ALA A 122 0.55 26.76 5.14
N ILE A 123 0.28 26.62 3.84
CA ILE A 123 1.09 25.75 2.97
C ILE A 123 2.54 26.23 2.91
N ILE A 124 2.76 27.53 2.68
CA ILE A 124 4.11 28.10 2.61
C ILE A 124 4.88 27.85 3.90
N ALA A 125 4.24 28.08 5.06
CA ALA A 125 4.83 27.79 6.37
C ALA A 125 5.19 26.31 6.53
N ARG A 126 4.27 25.40 6.20
CA ARG A 126 4.53 23.94 6.26
C ARG A 126 5.70 23.53 5.36
N LEU A 127 5.77 24.07 4.15
CA LEU A 127 6.86 23.76 3.21
C LEU A 127 8.21 24.30 3.69
N ALA A 128 8.24 25.44 4.38
CA ALA A 128 9.46 26.00 4.96
C ALA A 128 9.99 25.18 6.14
N GLU A 129 9.10 24.49 6.87
CA GLU A 129 9.44 23.59 7.98
C GLU A 129 9.67 22.15 7.53
N ALA A 130 9.48 21.83 6.24
CA ALA A 130 9.47 20.46 5.78
C ALA A 130 10.87 19.85 5.73
N GLY A 131 11.00 18.62 6.26
CA GLY A 131 12.24 17.86 6.20
C GLY A 131 12.58 17.35 4.80
N THR A 132 13.67 16.59 4.70
CA THR A 132 14.17 16.00 3.45
C THR A 132 13.66 14.59 3.19
N GLU A 133 12.75 14.08 4.03
CA GLU A 133 12.20 12.73 3.90
C GLU A 133 11.63 12.49 2.49
N GLU A 134 11.91 11.32 1.93
CA GLU A 134 11.43 10.95 0.61
C GLU A 134 9.91 10.66 0.65
N GLY A 135 9.48 9.95 1.70
CA GLY A 135 8.10 9.50 1.91
C GLY A 135 7.69 8.43 0.89
N PHE A 136 6.41 8.44 0.49
CA PHE A 136 5.95 7.55 -0.58
C PHE A 136 6.52 7.98 -1.93
N VAL A 137 7.05 7.02 -2.68
CA VAL A 137 7.48 7.14 -4.08
C VAL A 137 6.61 6.26 -4.97
N SER A 138 6.41 6.66 -6.23
CA SER A 138 5.66 5.87 -7.20
C SER A 138 6.55 4.76 -7.75
N LEU A 139 6.09 3.50 -7.64
CA LEU A 139 6.72 2.37 -8.33
C LEU A 139 6.31 2.28 -9.79
N PHE A 140 5.18 2.89 -10.16
CA PHE A 140 4.69 2.88 -11.53
C PHE A 140 4.40 4.29 -12.03
N ASN A 141 4.84 4.62 -13.24
CA ASN A 141 4.76 5.97 -13.80
C ASN A 141 3.55 6.19 -14.73
N GLY A 142 2.73 5.15 -14.97
CA GLY A 142 1.57 5.22 -15.84
C GLY A 142 1.87 5.24 -17.35
N LYS A 143 3.13 5.06 -17.76
CA LYS A 143 3.57 5.22 -19.16
C LYS A 143 4.34 4.01 -19.67
N ASP A 144 5.26 3.49 -18.87
CA ASP A 144 6.13 2.38 -19.20
C ASP A 144 6.50 1.58 -17.95
N LEU A 145 7.33 0.55 -18.12
CA LEU A 145 7.80 -0.33 -17.05
C LEU A 145 9.11 0.14 -16.42
N SER A 146 9.48 1.42 -16.54
CA SER A 146 10.67 1.94 -15.87
C SER A 146 10.57 1.71 -14.35
N GLY A 147 11.65 1.21 -13.75
CA GLY A 147 11.67 0.79 -12.35
C GLY A 147 11.24 -0.68 -12.13
N TRP A 148 10.82 -1.38 -13.18
CA TRP A 148 10.51 -2.81 -13.16
C TRP A 148 11.44 -3.60 -14.08
N LYS A 149 11.54 -4.90 -13.84
CA LYS A 149 12.33 -5.86 -14.61
C LYS A 149 11.72 -7.27 -14.52
N GLY A 150 12.15 -8.17 -15.39
CA GLY A 150 11.74 -9.57 -15.34
C GLY A 150 12.35 -10.28 -14.13
N LEU A 151 11.60 -11.23 -13.55
CA LEU A 151 12.12 -12.04 -12.45
C LEU A 151 13.24 -12.98 -12.93
N VAL A 152 14.33 -13.05 -12.16
CA VAL A 152 15.41 -14.04 -12.36
C VAL A 152 15.51 -14.90 -11.11
N GLU A 153 14.90 -16.08 -11.14
CA GLU A 153 14.95 -17.08 -10.08
C GLU A 153 14.50 -16.57 -8.68
N ASN A 154 14.35 -17.51 -7.74
CA ASN A 154 14.15 -17.14 -6.34
C ASN A 154 15.41 -16.49 -5.73
N PRO A 155 15.29 -15.74 -4.62
CA PRO A 155 16.41 -15.01 -4.04
C PRO A 155 17.62 -15.88 -3.65
N ILE A 156 17.42 -17.13 -3.22
CA ILE A 156 18.51 -18.04 -2.82
C ILE A 156 19.34 -18.46 -4.03
N ALA A 157 18.68 -18.81 -5.14
CA ALA A 157 19.36 -19.18 -6.38
C ALA A 157 20.03 -17.96 -7.02
N ARG A 158 19.34 -16.83 -7.08
CA ARG A 158 19.84 -15.56 -7.64
C ARG A 158 21.10 -15.07 -6.93
N ALA A 159 21.16 -15.18 -5.60
CA ALA A 159 22.32 -14.77 -4.80
C ALA A 159 23.59 -15.60 -5.06
N LYS A 160 23.48 -16.78 -5.69
CA LYS A 160 24.62 -17.64 -6.03
C LYS A 160 25.18 -17.36 -7.42
N MET A 161 24.50 -16.56 -8.23
CA MET A 161 24.92 -16.26 -9.61
C MET A 161 26.10 -15.30 -9.62
N SER A 162 26.98 -15.47 -10.60
CA SER A 162 27.97 -14.43 -10.91
C SER A 162 27.27 -13.20 -11.52
N ALA A 163 27.92 -12.03 -11.47
CA ALA A 163 27.37 -10.82 -12.09
C ALA A 163 27.13 -10.98 -13.60
N VAL A 164 27.98 -11.76 -14.29
CA VAL A 164 27.85 -12.02 -15.73
C VAL A 164 26.64 -12.92 -16.00
N GLU A 165 26.54 -14.04 -15.27
CA GLU A 165 25.40 -14.96 -15.40
C GLU A 165 24.07 -14.25 -15.08
N LEU A 166 24.04 -13.45 -14.01
CA LEU A 166 22.85 -12.69 -13.64
C LEU A 166 22.47 -11.68 -14.73
N ALA A 167 23.44 -10.98 -15.32
CA ALA A 167 23.18 -10.03 -16.40
C ALA A 167 22.61 -10.70 -17.65
N GLU A 168 23.14 -11.87 -18.05
CA GLU A 168 22.63 -12.66 -19.16
C GLU A 168 21.19 -13.13 -18.90
N LYS A 169 20.94 -13.74 -17.73
CA LYS A 169 19.59 -14.17 -17.35
C LYS A 169 18.61 -13.02 -17.21
N GLN A 170 19.06 -11.86 -16.73
CA GLN A 170 18.24 -10.66 -16.61
C GLN A 170 17.83 -10.13 -17.98
N PHE A 171 18.75 -10.14 -18.96
CA PHE A 171 18.40 -9.75 -20.33
C PHE A 171 17.27 -10.61 -20.88
N ASP A 172 17.37 -11.93 -20.72
CA ASP A 172 16.34 -12.87 -21.19
C ASP A 172 15.02 -12.72 -20.42
N ALA A 173 15.08 -12.57 -19.10
CA ALA A 173 13.89 -12.34 -18.26
C ALA A 173 13.18 -11.04 -18.64
N ASP A 174 13.93 -9.98 -18.93
CA ASP A 174 13.39 -8.69 -19.33
C ASP A 174 12.69 -8.77 -20.70
N GLN A 175 13.22 -9.54 -21.65
CA GLN A 175 12.54 -9.74 -22.93
C GLN A 175 11.21 -10.47 -22.74
N ARG A 176 11.20 -11.59 -21.99
CA ARG A 176 9.98 -12.35 -21.70
C ARG A 176 8.95 -11.52 -20.96
N MET A 177 9.36 -10.79 -19.93
CA MET A 177 8.49 -9.91 -19.16
C MET A 177 7.74 -8.92 -20.05
N ARG A 178 8.35 -8.39 -21.12
CA ARG A 178 7.70 -7.45 -22.06
C ARG A 178 6.62 -8.08 -22.94
N GLU A 179 6.58 -9.40 -23.05
CA GLU A 179 5.52 -10.13 -23.76
C GLU A 179 4.22 -10.13 -22.91
N ASP A 180 4.40 -10.27 -21.59
CA ASP A 180 3.33 -10.60 -20.64
C ASP A 180 2.86 -9.40 -19.79
N TRP A 181 3.75 -8.43 -19.55
CA TRP A 181 3.48 -7.24 -18.76
C TRP A 181 3.46 -6.00 -19.64
N LYS A 182 2.36 -5.24 -19.55
CA LYS A 182 2.08 -4.11 -20.44
C LYS A 182 1.62 -2.89 -19.67
N VAL A 183 1.75 -1.74 -20.30
CA VAL A 183 1.08 -0.53 -19.89
C VAL A 183 -0.09 -0.26 -20.81
N GLU A 184 -1.29 -0.21 -20.23
CA GLU A 184 -2.52 0.02 -20.98
C GLU A 184 -3.37 1.07 -20.26
N ASN A 185 -3.67 2.18 -20.94
CA ASN A 185 -4.51 3.26 -20.41
C ASN A 185 -4.04 3.77 -19.03
N GLY A 186 -2.73 3.83 -18.81
CA GLY A 186 -2.15 4.26 -17.53
C GLY A 186 -2.19 3.21 -16.42
N LEU A 187 -2.47 1.94 -16.74
CA LEU A 187 -2.46 0.81 -15.83
C LEU A 187 -1.28 -0.11 -16.12
N LEU A 188 -0.73 -0.74 -15.09
CA LEU A 188 0.23 -1.84 -15.23
C LEU A 188 -0.59 -3.13 -15.30
N VAL A 189 -0.38 -3.93 -16.33
CA VAL A 189 -1.26 -5.06 -16.68
C VAL A 189 -0.46 -6.32 -16.92
N TYR A 190 -0.76 -7.39 -16.20
CA TYR A 190 -0.40 -8.74 -16.61
C TYR A 190 -1.47 -9.26 -17.56
N VAL A 191 -1.10 -9.76 -18.74
CA VAL A 191 -2.05 -10.11 -19.81
C VAL A 191 -2.73 -11.46 -19.65
N GLY A 192 -2.38 -12.25 -18.62
CA GLY A 192 -3.05 -13.51 -18.26
C GLY A 192 -2.53 -14.78 -18.93
N HIS A 193 -1.48 -14.66 -19.74
CA HIS A 193 -0.74 -15.77 -20.34
C HIS A 193 0.74 -15.38 -20.29
N GLY A 194 1.63 -16.37 -20.08
CA GLY A 194 3.06 -16.09 -19.94
C GLY A 194 3.75 -16.82 -18.81
N TYR A 195 5.02 -16.48 -18.58
CA TYR A 195 5.95 -17.34 -17.85
C TYR A 195 6.21 -16.93 -16.39
N ASP A 196 6.30 -15.63 -16.07
CA ASP A 196 6.85 -15.24 -14.75
C ASP A 196 6.41 -13.85 -14.21
N ASN A 197 6.64 -13.67 -12.92
CA ASN A 197 6.39 -12.44 -12.17
C ASN A 197 7.18 -11.26 -12.75
N ILE A 198 6.67 -10.05 -12.51
CA ILE A 198 7.45 -8.82 -12.66
C ILE A 198 7.94 -8.36 -11.28
N CYS A 199 9.16 -7.83 -11.21
CA CYS A 199 9.74 -7.37 -9.96
C CYS A 199 10.33 -5.97 -10.06
N THR A 200 10.44 -5.29 -8.92
CA THR A 200 11.08 -3.98 -8.84
C THR A 200 12.56 -4.09 -9.18
N GLN A 201 13.14 -3.08 -9.82
CA GLN A 201 14.59 -2.99 -9.99
C GLN A 201 15.29 -2.74 -8.65
N GLU A 202 14.71 -1.84 -7.86
CA GLU A 202 15.11 -1.53 -6.50
C GLU A 202 14.75 -2.66 -5.52
N GLN A 203 15.51 -2.73 -4.43
CA GLN A 203 15.25 -3.64 -3.31
C GLN A 203 14.79 -2.87 -2.08
N TYR A 204 14.00 -3.53 -1.23
CA TYR A 204 13.34 -2.90 -0.09
C TYR A 204 13.61 -3.68 1.20
N GLY A 205 14.07 -2.94 2.21
CA GLY A 205 14.12 -3.37 3.60
C GLY A 205 12.76 -3.18 4.26
N ASP A 206 12.68 -2.47 5.37
CA ASP A 206 11.41 -2.13 6.02
C ASP A 206 10.64 -1.11 5.17
N PHE A 207 9.34 -1.34 4.97
CA PHE A 207 8.52 -0.51 4.08
C PHE A 207 7.03 -0.48 4.43
N GLU A 208 6.35 0.50 3.84
CA GLU A 208 4.91 0.49 3.58
C GLU A 208 4.66 0.56 2.09
N MET A 209 3.64 -0.14 1.62
CA MET A 209 3.21 -0.19 0.23
C MET A 209 1.72 0.09 0.14
N LEU A 210 1.35 0.93 -0.81
CA LEU A 210 -0.02 1.18 -1.24
C LEU A 210 -0.15 0.64 -2.67
N VAL A 211 -1.23 -0.07 -2.95
CA VAL A 211 -1.48 -0.60 -4.30
C VAL A 211 -2.95 -0.86 -4.52
N ASP A 212 -3.47 -0.31 -5.61
CA ASP A 212 -4.78 -0.67 -6.14
C ASP A 212 -4.61 -1.82 -7.14
N TRP A 213 -5.48 -2.82 -7.03
CA TRP A 213 -5.51 -3.96 -7.93
C TRP A 213 -6.93 -4.32 -8.36
N ARG A 214 -7.06 -4.95 -9.52
CA ARG A 214 -8.32 -5.47 -10.03
C ARG A 214 -8.06 -6.72 -10.86
N LEU A 215 -8.79 -7.79 -10.57
CA LEU A 215 -8.81 -9.00 -11.38
C LEU A 215 -9.79 -8.84 -12.56
N ASP A 216 -9.43 -9.36 -13.74
CA ASP A 216 -10.33 -9.40 -14.89
C ASP A 216 -11.49 -10.37 -14.64
N PRO A 217 -12.76 -9.94 -14.72
CA PRO A 217 -13.91 -10.83 -14.54
C PRO A 217 -14.08 -11.88 -15.63
N ASN A 218 -13.34 -11.77 -16.74
CA ASN A 218 -13.34 -12.74 -17.83
C ASN A 218 -12.14 -13.70 -17.78
N GLY A 219 -11.30 -13.62 -16.74
CA GLY A 219 -10.19 -14.55 -16.54
C GLY A 219 -10.67 -15.96 -16.16
N GLU A 220 -9.96 -16.99 -16.65
CA GLU A 220 -10.24 -18.39 -16.32
C GLU A 220 -9.86 -18.73 -14.88
N GLU A 221 -8.76 -18.15 -14.39
CA GLU A 221 -8.23 -18.30 -13.04
C GLU A 221 -7.87 -16.94 -12.43
N PRO A 222 -8.84 -16.11 -12.03
CA PRO A 222 -8.59 -14.84 -11.36
C PRO A 222 -7.83 -15.05 -10.04
N ASP A 223 -6.51 -14.92 -10.11
CA ASP A 223 -5.54 -15.19 -9.06
C ASP A 223 -4.30 -14.32 -9.29
N ALA A 224 -3.73 -13.82 -8.21
CA ALA A 224 -2.49 -13.07 -8.20
C ALA A 224 -1.93 -12.99 -6.79
N GLY A 225 -0.90 -12.19 -6.62
CA GLY A 225 -0.40 -11.86 -5.30
C GLY A 225 0.75 -10.89 -5.38
N ILE A 226 1.15 -10.43 -4.21
CA ILE A 226 2.31 -9.57 -4.03
C ILE A 226 3.34 -10.33 -3.22
N TYR A 227 4.55 -10.44 -3.75
CA TYR A 227 5.67 -11.08 -3.07
C TYR A 227 6.44 -10.01 -2.33
N LEU A 228 6.65 -10.22 -1.04
CA LEU A 228 7.35 -9.28 -0.18
C LEU A 228 8.79 -9.76 -0.01
N ARG A 229 9.75 -8.94 -0.46
CA ARG A 229 11.18 -9.29 -0.47
C ARG A 229 11.42 -10.65 -1.14
N GLY A 230 10.88 -10.80 -2.35
CA GLY A 230 10.99 -12.00 -3.18
C GLY A 230 10.37 -13.26 -2.59
N THR A 231 9.42 -13.13 -1.65
CA THR A 231 8.80 -14.28 -0.96
C THR A 231 7.27 -14.27 -1.10
N PRO A 232 6.66 -15.39 -1.55
CA PRO A 232 5.22 -15.49 -1.76
C PRO A 232 4.42 -15.69 -0.46
N GLN A 233 3.16 -15.28 -0.37
CA GLN A 233 2.57 -14.14 -1.08
C GLN A 233 1.49 -13.52 -0.17
N VAL A 234 1.29 -12.21 -0.30
CA VAL A 234 0.02 -11.57 0.06
C VAL A 234 -0.97 -11.92 -1.05
N GLN A 235 -1.93 -12.78 -0.76
CA GLN A 235 -2.80 -13.41 -1.76
C GLN A 235 -3.82 -12.44 -2.37
N ILE A 236 -4.10 -12.60 -3.66
CA ILE A 236 -5.21 -11.97 -4.39
C ILE A 236 -5.94 -13.07 -5.17
N TRP A 237 -7.26 -13.18 -5.05
CA TRP A 237 -8.03 -14.14 -5.86
C TRP A 237 -9.51 -13.76 -5.95
N ASP A 238 -10.22 -14.40 -6.86
CA ASP A 238 -11.69 -14.42 -6.79
C ASP A 238 -12.17 -15.35 -5.67
N ILE A 239 -12.81 -14.78 -4.66
CA ILE A 239 -13.35 -15.49 -3.50
C ILE A 239 -14.45 -16.51 -3.84
N ALA A 240 -15.03 -16.46 -5.05
CA ALA A 240 -15.98 -17.46 -5.52
C ALA A 240 -15.31 -18.80 -5.87
N ARG A 241 -13.97 -18.86 -6.02
CA ARG A 241 -13.19 -20.07 -6.34
C ARG A 241 -13.03 -20.97 -5.11
N THR A 242 -14.13 -21.50 -4.60
CA THR A 242 -14.16 -22.29 -3.36
C THR A 242 -13.40 -23.63 -3.44
N ASN A 243 -13.20 -24.16 -4.65
CA ASN A 243 -12.43 -25.37 -4.90
C ASN A 243 -10.94 -25.24 -4.57
N VAL A 244 -10.41 -24.00 -4.51
CA VAL A 244 -9.02 -23.72 -4.12
C VAL A 244 -8.92 -23.03 -2.75
N GLY A 245 -10.04 -22.93 -2.02
CA GLY A 245 -10.07 -22.30 -0.69
C GLY A 245 -10.22 -20.79 -0.68
N ALA A 246 -10.52 -20.15 -1.83
CA ALA A 246 -10.53 -18.69 -1.96
C ALA A 246 -11.60 -17.97 -1.12
N GLN A 247 -12.62 -18.69 -0.63
CA GLN A 247 -13.71 -18.13 0.18
C GLN A 247 -13.25 -17.50 1.50
N VAL A 248 -12.01 -17.74 1.92
CA VAL A 248 -11.43 -17.12 3.12
C VAL A 248 -11.09 -15.65 2.93
N GLY A 249 -11.01 -15.15 1.69
CA GLY A 249 -10.71 -13.77 1.34
C GLY A 249 -9.25 -13.54 0.91
N SER A 250 -8.97 -12.41 0.27
CA SER A 250 -7.62 -11.99 -0.14
C SER A 250 -6.85 -11.34 1.02
N GLY A 251 -5.55 -11.12 0.81
CA GLY A 251 -4.65 -10.41 1.72
C GLY A 251 -3.92 -11.29 2.73
N GLY A 252 -4.27 -12.58 2.81
CA GLY A 252 -3.57 -13.56 3.66
C GLY A 252 -2.14 -13.85 3.22
N LEU A 253 -1.28 -14.26 4.16
CA LEU A 253 0.08 -14.74 3.91
C LEU A 253 0.05 -16.25 3.57
N TYR A 254 -0.54 -16.60 2.43
CA TYR A 254 -1.12 -17.93 2.21
C TYR A 254 -0.12 -19.10 2.29
N ASN A 255 1.16 -18.82 2.08
CA ASN A 255 2.25 -19.81 2.13
C ASN A 255 2.88 -20.02 3.51
N ASN A 256 2.44 -19.29 4.54
CA ASN A 256 2.83 -19.57 5.92
C ASN A 256 2.32 -20.95 6.36
N GLN A 257 3.15 -21.71 7.08
CA GLN A 257 2.78 -23.03 7.63
C GLN A 257 2.68 -23.02 9.16
N LYS A 258 3.53 -22.26 9.85
CA LYS A 258 3.57 -22.16 11.31
C LYS A 258 2.80 -20.94 11.82
N ASN A 259 2.94 -19.83 11.12
CA ASN A 259 2.24 -18.59 11.39
C ASN A 259 0.90 -18.55 10.65
N LYS A 260 0.02 -17.62 11.04
CA LYS A 260 -1.30 -17.49 10.41
C LYS A 260 -1.15 -17.20 8.90
N SER A 261 -1.84 -17.97 8.08
CA SER A 261 -1.82 -17.86 6.61
C SER A 261 -3.09 -17.22 6.03
N ILE A 262 -4.26 -17.58 6.57
CA ILE A 262 -5.55 -17.02 6.15
C ILE A 262 -5.79 -15.62 6.73
N PRO A 263 -6.49 -14.72 6.03
CA PRO A 263 -6.83 -13.40 6.55
C PRO A 263 -7.79 -13.46 7.76
N LEU A 264 -7.92 -12.36 8.48
CA LEU A 264 -8.83 -12.22 9.63
C LEU A 264 -10.30 -12.23 9.23
N CYS A 265 -10.63 -11.73 8.04
CA CYS A 265 -11.97 -11.68 7.48
C CYS A 265 -11.92 -11.45 5.96
N VAL A 266 -13.03 -11.74 5.27
CA VAL A 266 -13.23 -11.36 3.87
C VAL A 266 -13.50 -9.85 3.81
N ALA A 267 -12.70 -9.13 3.03
CA ALA A 267 -12.86 -7.70 2.79
C ALA A 267 -12.81 -7.34 1.30
N ASP A 268 -12.79 -8.35 0.44
CA ASP A 268 -12.76 -8.24 -1.02
C ASP A 268 -13.99 -7.53 -1.56
N LYS A 269 -13.77 -6.71 -2.58
CA LYS A 269 -14.84 -6.28 -3.49
C LYS A 269 -15.17 -7.37 -4.51
N LYS A 270 -16.26 -7.18 -5.25
CA LYS A 270 -16.67 -8.13 -6.30
C LYS A 270 -15.58 -8.24 -7.37
N LEU A 271 -15.50 -9.41 -8.00
CA LEU A 271 -14.64 -9.61 -9.17
C LEU A 271 -14.90 -8.53 -10.22
N GLY A 272 -13.84 -7.94 -10.77
CA GLY A 272 -13.91 -6.80 -11.69
C GLY A 272 -13.99 -5.42 -11.04
N GLU A 273 -14.09 -5.33 -9.70
CA GLU A 273 -13.97 -4.05 -8.98
C GLU A 273 -12.54 -3.81 -8.49
N TRP A 274 -12.18 -2.53 -8.32
CA TRP A 274 -10.90 -2.15 -7.73
C TRP A 274 -10.89 -2.45 -6.23
N ASN A 275 -9.81 -3.08 -5.79
CA ASN A 275 -9.46 -3.27 -4.39
C ASN A 275 -8.19 -2.48 -4.08
N SER A 276 -7.97 -2.15 -2.81
CA SER A 276 -6.77 -1.45 -2.37
C SER A 276 -6.11 -2.17 -1.20
N PHE A 277 -4.81 -2.41 -1.30
CA PHE A 277 -3.99 -2.85 -0.19
C PHE A 277 -3.18 -1.69 0.38
N TYR A 278 -3.13 -1.64 1.72
CA TYR A 278 -2.00 -1.12 2.46
C TYR A 278 -1.25 -2.30 3.07
N ILE A 279 0.04 -2.42 2.77
CA ILE A 279 0.93 -3.45 3.29
C ILE A 279 2.05 -2.78 4.04
N ARG A 280 2.32 -3.21 5.25
CA ARG A 280 3.43 -2.72 6.07
C ARG A 280 4.28 -3.90 6.49
N MET A 281 5.59 -3.83 6.23
CA MET A 281 6.57 -4.84 6.64
C MET A 281 7.71 -4.20 7.43
N VAL A 282 7.90 -4.62 8.70
CA VAL A 282 9.10 -4.29 9.50
C VAL A 282 9.70 -5.54 10.08
N GLY A 283 11.01 -5.72 9.87
CA GLY A 283 11.68 -6.98 10.13
C GLY A 283 11.02 -8.09 9.31
N ASP A 284 10.45 -9.08 10.00
CA ASP A 284 9.68 -10.19 9.44
C ASP A 284 8.16 -10.02 9.61
N LYS A 285 7.71 -8.93 10.25
CA LYS A 285 6.32 -8.72 10.60
C LYS A 285 5.57 -7.97 9.51
N VAL A 286 4.45 -8.54 9.09
CA VAL A 286 3.58 -8.00 8.05
C VAL A 286 2.22 -7.65 8.63
N THR A 287 1.75 -6.45 8.29
CA THR A 287 0.37 -6.00 8.48
C THR A 287 -0.23 -5.70 7.11
N VAL A 288 -1.43 -6.19 6.86
CA VAL A 288 -2.19 -5.95 5.61
C VAL A 288 -3.55 -5.40 5.96
N ARG A 289 -3.92 -4.30 5.31
CA ARG A 289 -5.29 -3.81 5.24
C ARG A 289 -5.79 -3.94 3.81
N LEU A 290 -6.95 -4.57 3.63
CA LEU A 290 -7.67 -4.68 2.37
C LEU A 290 -8.90 -3.79 2.44
N ASN A 291 -9.00 -2.81 1.54
CA ASN A 291 -10.09 -1.84 1.52
C ASN A 291 -10.30 -1.20 2.91
N GLY A 292 -9.21 -0.78 3.55
CA GLY A 292 -9.22 -0.19 4.90
C GLY A 292 -9.39 -1.17 6.06
N VAL A 293 -9.89 -2.39 5.81
CA VAL A 293 -10.13 -3.43 6.82
C VAL A 293 -8.85 -4.19 7.14
N LEU A 294 -8.52 -4.36 8.42
CA LEU A 294 -7.35 -5.12 8.87
C LEU A 294 -7.56 -6.62 8.61
N VAL A 295 -6.77 -7.19 7.71
CA VAL A 295 -6.86 -8.61 7.31
C VAL A 295 -5.65 -9.43 7.76
N VAL A 296 -4.49 -8.81 7.98
CA VAL A 296 -3.33 -9.43 8.61
C VAL A 296 -2.78 -8.45 9.64
N ASP A 297 -2.60 -8.89 10.87
CA ASP A 297 -2.13 -8.04 11.97
C ASP A 297 -0.79 -8.54 12.52
N ASN A 298 0.29 -7.86 12.11
CA ASN A 298 1.65 -8.06 12.64
C ASN A 298 2.10 -9.54 12.66
N VAL A 299 1.85 -10.27 11.58
CA VAL A 299 2.15 -11.69 11.44
C VAL A 299 3.56 -11.89 10.86
N THR A 300 4.33 -12.85 11.37
CA THR A 300 5.62 -13.21 10.77
C THR A 300 5.41 -13.83 9.39
N LEU A 301 6.08 -13.28 8.37
CA LEU A 301 6.22 -13.91 7.06
C LEU A 301 7.36 -14.93 7.10
N GLU A 302 7.06 -16.17 6.73
CA GLU A 302 8.04 -17.25 6.67
C GLU A 302 8.85 -17.20 5.38
N ASN A 303 10.13 -17.60 5.44
CA ASN A 303 10.93 -17.82 4.24
C ASN A 303 10.42 -19.08 3.52
N TYR A 304 9.67 -18.86 2.43
CA TYR A 304 9.09 -19.94 1.62
C TYR A 304 10.16 -20.86 1.01
N TRP A 305 11.29 -20.29 0.61
CA TRP A 305 12.34 -20.98 -0.15
C TRP A 305 13.24 -21.84 0.74
N ASP A 306 13.48 -21.39 1.97
CA ASP A 306 14.15 -22.16 3.01
C ASP A 306 13.56 -21.82 4.38
N ARG A 307 12.63 -22.65 4.84
CA ARG A 307 11.90 -22.46 6.12
C ARG A 307 12.77 -22.62 7.36
N SER A 308 14.05 -23.00 7.22
CA SER A 308 15.02 -23.03 8.30
C SER A 308 15.71 -21.67 8.54
N LEU A 309 15.60 -20.76 7.56
CA LEU A 309 16.20 -19.44 7.59
C LEU A 309 15.16 -18.34 7.89
N PRO A 310 15.59 -17.18 8.43
CA PRO A 310 14.73 -16.01 8.47
C PRO A 310 14.40 -15.51 7.06
N ILE A 311 13.37 -14.66 6.96
CA ILE A 311 13.04 -13.93 5.73
C ILE A 311 14.21 -13.02 5.31
N PHE A 312 14.34 -12.75 4.01
CA PHE A 312 15.39 -11.86 3.52
C PHE A 312 15.24 -10.45 4.13
N PRO A 313 16.33 -9.84 4.61
CA PRO A 313 16.27 -8.51 5.22
C PRO A 313 15.96 -7.43 4.19
N VAL A 314 16.43 -7.59 2.95
CA VAL A 314 16.24 -6.68 1.82
C VAL A 314 16.10 -7.52 0.56
N GLU A 315 15.05 -7.27 -0.24
CA GLU A 315 14.91 -7.82 -1.59
C GLU A 315 13.82 -7.07 -2.38
N GLN A 316 13.63 -7.41 -3.64
CA GLN A 316 12.62 -6.88 -4.55
C GLN A 316 11.19 -7.16 -4.09
N LEU A 317 10.27 -6.31 -4.54
CA LEU A 317 8.84 -6.58 -4.48
C LEU A 317 8.43 -7.16 -5.84
N GLU A 318 7.51 -8.12 -5.83
CA GLU A 318 7.05 -8.76 -7.06
C GLU A 318 5.52 -8.76 -7.17
N LEU A 319 5.03 -8.63 -8.39
CA LEU A 319 3.62 -8.85 -8.73
C LEU A 319 3.51 -10.18 -9.46
N GLN A 320 2.63 -11.03 -8.96
CA GLN A 320 2.51 -12.40 -9.46
C GLN A 320 1.89 -12.42 -10.86
N ALA A 321 2.46 -13.26 -11.73
CA ALA A 321 1.83 -13.69 -12.98
C ALA A 321 1.14 -15.04 -12.75
N HIS A 322 -0.19 -15.07 -12.67
CA HIS A 322 -0.93 -16.32 -12.47
C HIS A 322 -2.25 -16.36 -13.23
N GLY A 323 -2.33 -17.23 -14.25
CA GLY A 323 -3.57 -17.78 -14.84
C GLY A 323 -4.57 -16.81 -15.50
N SER A 324 -4.56 -15.52 -15.18
CA SER A 324 -5.54 -14.55 -15.67
C SER A 324 -5.03 -13.13 -15.63
N ARG A 325 -5.71 -12.28 -16.37
CA ARG A 325 -5.36 -10.87 -16.52
C ARG A 325 -5.59 -10.11 -15.22
N VAL A 326 -4.63 -9.26 -14.86
CA VAL A 326 -4.66 -8.45 -13.63
C VAL A 326 -4.24 -7.03 -13.93
N TYR A 327 -4.92 -6.07 -13.33
CA TYR A 327 -4.66 -4.65 -13.48
C TYR A 327 -4.18 -4.05 -12.16
N TYR A 328 -3.14 -3.22 -12.23
CA TYR A 328 -2.60 -2.49 -11.09
C TYR A 328 -2.52 -0.99 -11.40
N ARG A 329 -2.72 -0.18 -10.36
CA ARG A 329 -2.47 1.27 -10.38
C ARG A 329 -2.09 1.75 -8.99
N ASP A 330 -1.72 3.03 -8.89
CA ASP A 330 -1.46 3.69 -7.61
C ASP A 330 -0.49 2.89 -6.72
N ILE A 331 0.59 2.39 -7.34
CA ILE A 331 1.60 1.57 -6.67
C ILE A 331 2.64 2.51 -6.05
N TYR A 332 2.59 2.65 -4.73
CA TYR A 332 3.52 3.48 -3.98
C TYR A 332 4.24 2.69 -2.91
N VAL A 333 5.49 3.04 -2.64
CA VAL A 333 6.26 2.48 -1.53
C VAL A 333 6.90 3.60 -0.72
N ARG A 334 6.90 3.46 0.59
CA ARG A 334 7.65 4.31 1.52
C ARG A 334 8.61 3.43 2.29
N ARG A 335 9.92 3.71 2.17
CA ARG A 335 10.93 3.07 3.02
C ARG A 335 10.70 3.53 4.46
N LEU A 336 10.78 2.60 5.40
CA LEU A 336 10.77 2.88 6.82
C LEU A 336 12.22 2.76 7.27
N ASP A 337 12.93 3.89 7.27
CA ASP A 337 14.32 3.93 7.71
C ASP A 337 14.45 3.33 9.13
N LYS A 338 15.61 2.74 9.41
CA LYS A 338 16.09 2.58 10.77
C LYS A 338 17.22 3.55 11.03
#